data_AF-A0A2U1W0H1-F1
#
_entry.id   AF-A0A2U1W0H1-F1
#
_cell.length_a   1.000
_cell.length_b   1.000
_cell.length_c   1.000
_cell.angle_alpha   90.00
_cell.angle_beta   90.00
_cell.angle_gamma   90.00
#
_symmetry.space_group_name_H-M   'P 1'
#
loop_
_entity.id
_entity.type
_entity.pdbx_description
1 polymer ?
#
loop_
_entity_poly.entity_id
_entity_poly.type
_entity_poly.pdbx_seq_one_letter_code
_entity_poly.pdbx_strand_id
1 'polypeptide(L)'
;KRVARTLASNRPGTLVWCMGGTQHHVGNNNTRAYCVLQLALGNIGVAGGGANIFRGHDNVQGATDFGVTSDTLPGYYGLAEGAWRHWARVWDVPYDYFLGRFKDKKLMEASGITVSRWFDGVLEAKENMDQPDTIKGMVFWGHAPNSQTRLPDMQKAMEKLDVLVVIDPYPTMTAVLHNRKDGVYLLPAATQLETDGSRTASNRSVQWSFKVMEPLFEAKTDHEIMYLFARKFGFAEPMFKAIKVEGNVPSIEDLTREWNRGMWSVGYTGQSPERMKLHMQHQATFDKTTLRANGGPADGDFYGLPWPCWGTPEIKHPGSANLYDNSLPVAEGGGAFRARFGVERNGVTLLAEGAYPAGSEIKDGYPEVTMAMLQKMGWDKDLTEAEMAVMAKIGGEKIGAVSWTTDLSGGIQRVAIKHGIAPPGNAKARAVAWNFPDPVPVHREPLYTNRRDLVASYPTYKDTKSWRLPTLYKSIQDRDVSKEFPIILTSGRLVEYEGGGDETRSNPWLAELQQDMFVEINPTDANNLGLKDGQMVWVEGPERGKVKVKAMVTERVGKGVAFMPFHFGGWFQGEDRRGRYPQGADPIVLGEAANTATTYGYDSVTQMQETKVTLCRISAA
;
A
#
# COMPACT_ATOMS: atom_id res chain seq x y z
N LYS A 1 -16.61 -28.22 3.61
CA LYS A 1 -17.36 -28.64 4.82
C LYS A 1 -16.51 -28.71 6.09
N ARG A 2 -15.43 -29.53 6.14
CA ARG A 2 -14.54 -29.64 7.33
C ARG A 2 -14.03 -28.28 7.82
N VAL A 3 -13.38 -27.51 6.94
CA VAL A 3 -12.80 -26.19 7.26
C VAL A 3 -13.85 -25.23 7.83
N ALA A 4 -15.03 -25.13 7.19
CA ALA A 4 -16.11 -24.27 7.67
C ALA A 4 -16.57 -24.63 9.10
N ARG A 5 -16.69 -25.93 9.42
CA ARG A 5 -17.03 -26.38 10.79
C ARG A 5 -15.93 -26.04 11.79
N THR A 6 -14.66 -26.21 11.39
CA THR A 6 -13.52 -25.85 12.23
C THR A 6 -13.54 -24.36 12.58
N LEU A 7 -13.70 -23.48 11.58
CA LEU A 7 -13.78 -22.03 11.78
C LEU A 7 -14.97 -21.62 12.66
N ALA A 8 -16.14 -22.22 12.44
CA ALA A 8 -17.35 -21.87 13.21
C ALA A 8 -17.31 -22.35 14.67
N SER A 9 -16.57 -23.43 14.98
CA SER A 9 -16.54 -24.06 16.31
C SER A 9 -15.35 -23.64 17.16
N ASN A 10 -14.33 -22.97 16.59
CA ASN A 10 -13.11 -22.57 17.29
C ASN A 10 -12.89 -21.07 17.12
N ARG A 11 -13.58 -20.27 17.93
CA ARG A 11 -13.53 -18.81 17.92
C ARG A 11 -12.90 -18.28 19.22
N PRO A 12 -12.11 -17.18 19.18
CA PRO A 12 -11.78 -16.40 17.99
C PRO A 12 -10.80 -17.15 17.07
N GLY A 13 -10.89 -16.85 15.77
CA GLY A 13 -9.96 -17.34 14.76
C GLY A 13 -9.48 -16.20 13.87
N THR A 14 -8.29 -16.33 13.30
CA THR A 14 -7.69 -15.31 12.43
C THR A 14 -7.55 -15.81 10.99
N LEU A 15 -7.66 -14.90 10.03
CA LEU A 15 -7.37 -15.16 8.63
C LEU A 15 -6.20 -14.28 8.21
N VAL A 16 -5.06 -14.90 7.89
CA VAL A 16 -3.85 -14.21 7.43
C VAL A 16 -3.76 -14.27 5.91
N TRP A 17 -3.58 -13.12 5.26
CA TRP A 17 -3.59 -13.04 3.80
C TRP A 17 -2.73 -11.87 3.27
N CYS A 18 -2.45 -11.91 1.96
CA CYS A 18 -1.71 -10.86 1.24
C CYS A 18 -2.02 -10.97 -0.28
N MET A 19 -0.98 -11.07 -1.11
CA MET A 19 -1.07 -11.04 -2.57
C MET A 19 -1.94 -12.14 -3.18
N GLY A 20 -1.98 -13.33 -2.57
CA GLY A 20 -2.83 -14.43 -3.03
C GLY A 20 -4.33 -14.09 -3.05
N GLY A 21 -4.77 -13.08 -2.29
CA GLY A 21 -6.13 -12.54 -2.39
C GLY A 21 -6.23 -11.27 -3.25
N THR A 22 -5.22 -10.38 -3.17
CA THR A 22 -5.32 -9.02 -3.72
C THR A 22 -4.96 -8.92 -5.20
N GLN A 23 -4.07 -9.76 -5.71
CA GLN A 23 -3.51 -9.63 -7.06
C GLN A 23 -4.34 -10.42 -8.09
N HIS A 24 -5.61 -10.02 -8.19
CA HIS A 24 -6.63 -10.49 -9.12
C HIS A 24 -7.43 -9.28 -9.62
N HIS A 25 -8.04 -9.37 -10.80
CA HIS A 25 -8.95 -8.34 -11.32
C HIS A 25 -10.24 -8.19 -10.48
N VAL A 26 -10.47 -9.14 -9.56
CA VAL A 26 -11.50 -9.14 -8.51
C VAL A 26 -10.92 -9.14 -7.09
N GLY A 27 -9.70 -8.64 -6.89
CA GLY A 27 -9.03 -8.60 -5.59
C GLY A 27 -9.87 -7.90 -4.51
N ASN A 28 -10.62 -6.86 -4.89
CA ASN A 28 -11.56 -6.16 -4.02
C ASN A 28 -12.69 -7.08 -3.50
N ASN A 29 -13.15 -8.06 -4.29
CA ASN A 29 -14.16 -9.02 -3.88
C ASN A 29 -13.56 -10.06 -2.93
N ASN A 30 -12.39 -10.61 -3.26
CA ASN A 30 -11.70 -11.61 -2.44
C ASN A 30 -11.46 -11.08 -1.01
N THR A 31 -10.85 -9.90 -0.92
CA THR A 31 -10.51 -9.28 0.37
C THR A 31 -11.74 -8.90 1.19
N ARG A 32 -12.82 -8.46 0.54
CA ARG A 32 -14.09 -8.21 1.23
C ARG A 32 -14.75 -9.50 1.71
N ALA A 33 -14.67 -10.60 0.96
CA ALA A 33 -15.20 -11.88 1.41
C ALA A 33 -14.50 -12.37 2.69
N TYR A 34 -13.19 -12.16 2.80
CA TYR A 34 -12.40 -12.45 3.99
C TYR A 34 -12.88 -11.66 5.22
N CYS A 35 -13.08 -10.35 5.04
CA CYS A 35 -13.58 -9.48 6.11
C CYS A 35 -15.02 -9.83 6.52
N VAL A 36 -15.90 -10.08 5.55
CA VAL A 36 -17.30 -10.47 5.82
C VAL A 36 -17.38 -11.81 6.55
N LEU A 37 -16.54 -12.78 6.18
CA LEU A 37 -16.43 -14.04 6.90
C LEU A 37 -16.03 -13.82 8.37
N GLN A 38 -15.02 -12.99 8.63
CA GLN A 38 -14.57 -12.72 9.98
C GLN A 38 -15.56 -11.89 10.80
N LEU A 39 -16.34 -11.01 10.17
CA LEU A 39 -17.48 -10.35 10.79
C LEU A 39 -18.56 -11.37 11.18
N ALA A 40 -18.94 -12.27 10.27
CA ALA A 40 -19.95 -13.30 10.53
C ALA A 40 -19.55 -14.28 11.64
N LEU A 41 -18.25 -14.54 11.80
CA LEU A 41 -17.72 -15.37 12.87
C LEU A 41 -17.61 -14.61 14.21
N GLY A 42 -17.71 -13.27 14.23
CA GLY A 42 -17.51 -12.47 15.44
C GLY A 42 -16.04 -12.33 15.84
N ASN A 43 -15.13 -12.38 14.87
CA ASN A 43 -13.68 -12.36 15.12
C ASN A 43 -13.05 -10.95 14.98
N ILE A 44 -13.78 -9.93 14.53
CA ILE A 44 -13.26 -8.56 14.38
C ILE A 44 -13.30 -7.81 15.72
N GLY A 45 -12.23 -7.08 16.05
CA GLY A 45 -12.13 -6.33 17.31
C GLY A 45 -11.76 -7.17 18.53
N VAL A 46 -11.38 -8.44 18.33
CA VAL A 46 -11.07 -9.40 19.40
C VAL A 46 -9.62 -9.85 19.30
N ALA A 47 -8.92 -9.95 20.44
CA ALA A 47 -7.57 -10.50 20.51
C ALA A 47 -7.51 -11.94 19.96
N GLY A 48 -6.51 -12.24 19.13
CA GLY A 48 -6.39 -13.53 18.42
C GLY A 48 -7.32 -13.68 17.20
N GLY A 49 -8.17 -12.69 16.91
CA GLY A 49 -9.08 -12.68 15.77
C GLY A 49 -8.55 -11.93 14.54
N GLY A 50 -9.46 -11.25 13.84
CA GLY A 50 -9.15 -10.33 12.75
C GLY A 50 -9.01 -10.96 11.36
N ALA A 51 -9.12 -10.11 10.33
CA ALA A 51 -8.74 -10.44 8.96
C ALA A 51 -7.38 -9.79 8.67
N ASN A 52 -6.31 -10.42 9.14
CA ASN A 52 -4.97 -9.84 9.19
C ASN A 52 -4.30 -9.89 7.83
N ILE A 53 -4.18 -8.72 7.20
CA ILE A 53 -3.39 -8.55 5.99
C ILE A 53 -1.93 -8.27 6.36
N PHE A 54 -1.04 -9.21 6.02
CA PHE A 54 0.38 -8.98 6.18
C PHE A 54 0.87 -8.09 5.04
N ARG A 55 1.46 -6.96 5.41
CA ARG A 55 2.06 -6.01 4.48
C ARG A 55 3.34 -6.59 3.87
N GLY A 56 3.75 -6.02 2.74
CA GLY A 56 4.93 -6.43 1.97
C GLY A 56 6.21 -5.80 2.51
N HIS A 57 6.63 -4.69 1.89
CA HIS A 57 7.83 -3.93 2.28
C HIS A 57 7.79 -3.49 3.75
N ASP A 58 8.95 -3.35 4.38
CA ASP A 58 9.14 -2.93 5.78
C ASP A 58 8.35 -1.66 6.17
N ASN A 59 8.11 -0.76 5.21
CA ASN A 59 7.37 0.50 5.41
C ASN A 59 6.26 0.74 4.38
N VAL A 60 5.73 -0.28 3.68
CA VAL A 60 4.62 -0.07 2.73
C VAL A 60 3.36 0.43 3.43
N GLN A 61 3.19 0.10 4.72
CA GLN A 61 2.15 0.69 5.55
C GLN A 61 2.34 2.20 5.66
N GLY A 62 3.55 2.65 6.01
CA GLY A 62 3.88 4.07 6.08
C GLY A 62 3.72 4.78 4.73
N ALA A 63 4.21 4.21 3.63
CA ALA A 63 4.02 4.79 2.30
C ALA A 63 2.52 4.98 1.96
N THR A 64 1.67 4.01 2.34
CA THR A 64 0.22 4.12 2.18
C THR A 64 -0.37 5.20 3.10
N ASP A 65 0.05 5.24 4.36
CA ASP A 65 -0.39 6.24 5.33
C ASP A 65 -0.05 7.66 4.87
N PHE A 66 1.12 7.84 4.26
CA PHE A 66 1.59 9.11 3.69
C PHE A 66 0.98 9.44 2.32
N GLY A 67 0.07 8.61 1.81
CA GLY A 67 -0.60 8.89 0.54
C GLY A 67 0.36 8.87 -0.66
N VAL A 68 1.43 8.07 -0.62
CA VAL A 68 2.31 7.81 -1.77
C VAL A 68 1.58 6.90 -2.77
N THR A 69 0.44 7.39 -3.23
CA THR A 69 -0.61 6.72 -4.01
C THR A 69 -1.26 7.75 -4.93
N SER A 70 -1.97 7.29 -5.96
CA SER A 70 -2.55 8.19 -6.96
C SER A 70 -3.92 8.75 -6.58
N ASP A 71 -4.50 8.43 -5.42
CA ASP A 71 -5.89 8.75 -5.05
C ASP A 71 -6.08 9.40 -3.68
N THR A 72 -5.01 9.63 -2.92
CA THR A 72 -5.10 10.24 -1.58
C THR A 72 -3.97 11.23 -1.30
N LEU A 73 -4.23 12.15 -0.39
CA LEU A 73 -3.22 12.98 0.30
C LEU A 73 -2.83 12.30 1.62
N PRO A 74 -1.69 12.69 2.24
CA PRO A 74 -1.20 12.01 3.44
C PRO A 74 -2.26 11.98 4.54
N GLY A 75 -2.35 10.88 5.28
CA GLY A 75 -3.37 10.62 6.29
C GLY A 75 -4.68 10.04 5.75
N TYR A 76 -4.71 9.49 4.53
CA TYR A 76 -5.94 9.05 3.86
C TYR A 76 -6.96 10.18 3.63
N TYR A 77 -6.50 11.42 3.54
CA TYR A 77 -7.38 12.50 3.07
C TYR A 77 -7.64 12.29 1.58
N GLY A 78 -8.88 12.48 1.13
CA GLY A 78 -9.21 12.38 -0.30
C GLY A 78 -8.59 13.52 -1.10
N LEU A 79 -8.93 13.59 -2.39
CA LEU A 79 -8.43 14.64 -3.29
C LEU A 79 -9.36 15.85 -3.41
N ALA A 80 -10.48 15.90 -2.68
CA ALA A 80 -11.42 17.03 -2.74
C ALA A 80 -10.80 18.31 -2.13
N GLU A 81 -11.28 19.48 -2.56
CA GLU A 81 -10.81 20.80 -2.12
C GLU A 81 -10.61 20.92 -0.59
N GLY A 82 -11.52 20.38 0.23
CA GLY A 82 -11.39 20.43 1.68
C GLY A 82 -10.11 19.77 2.23
N ALA A 83 -9.67 18.67 1.60
CA ALA A 83 -8.45 17.97 1.94
C ALA A 83 -7.20 18.73 1.48
N TRP A 84 -7.22 19.31 0.28
CA TRP A 84 -6.14 20.20 -0.19
C TRP A 84 -6.00 21.43 0.69
N ARG A 85 -7.13 22.05 1.10
CA ARG A 85 -7.13 23.18 2.03
C ARG A 85 -6.60 22.80 3.41
N HIS A 86 -6.83 21.57 3.85
CA HIS A 86 -6.22 21.04 5.07
C HIS A 86 -4.70 21.02 4.98
N TRP A 87 -4.16 20.35 3.96
CA TRP A 87 -2.71 20.26 3.78
C TRP A 87 -2.05 21.61 3.44
N ALA A 88 -2.74 22.49 2.72
CA ALA A 88 -2.33 23.88 2.51
C ALA A 88 -2.13 24.64 3.84
N ARG A 89 -2.99 24.42 4.84
CA ARG A 89 -2.81 25.01 6.18
C ARG A 89 -1.66 24.36 6.95
N VAL A 90 -1.46 23.05 6.84
CA VAL A 90 -0.38 22.31 7.52
C VAL A 90 0.98 22.79 7.05
N TRP A 91 1.18 22.82 5.72
CA TRP A 91 2.39 23.28 5.05
C TRP A 91 2.51 24.80 4.99
N ASP A 92 1.44 25.53 5.34
CA ASP A 92 1.36 26.98 5.24
C ASP A 92 1.69 27.47 3.80
N VAL A 93 1.13 26.77 2.81
CA VAL A 93 1.27 27.09 1.38
C VAL A 93 -0.13 27.41 0.85
N PRO A 94 -0.35 28.52 0.12
CA PRO A 94 -1.67 28.87 -0.39
C PRO A 94 -2.28 27.76 -1.26
N TYR A 95 -3.59 27.50 -1.10
CA TYR A 95 -4.30 26.51 -1.92
C TYR A 95 -4.12 26.74 -3.43
N ASP A 96 -4.12 28.00 -3.86
CA ASP A 96 -3.99 28.38 -5.27
C ASP A 96 -2.63 28.02 -5.86
N TYR A 97 -1.58 27.90 -5.03
CA TYR A 97 -0.29 27.38 -5.47
C TYR A 97 -0.40 25.93 -5.95
N PHE A 98 -1.09 25.07 -5.19
CA PHE A 98 -1.30 23.68 -5.57
C PHE A 98 -2.20 23.57 -6.79
N LEU A 99 -3.31 24.31 -6.80
CA LEU A 99 -4.23 24.33 -7.95
C LEU A 99 -3.51 24.72 -9.25
N GLY A 100 -2.61 25.70 -9.20
CA GLY A 100 -1.80 26.13 -10.34
C GLY A 100 -0.79 25.09 -10.86
N ARG A 101 -0.59 23.96 -10.15
CA ARG A 101 0.25 22.83 -10.62
C ARG A 101 -0.54 21.81 -11.43
N PHE A 102 -1.86 21.94 -11.50
CA PHE A 102 -2.73 21.08 -12.29
C PHE A 102 -3.34 21.89 -13.44
N LYS A 103 -3.73 21.19 -14.50
CA LYS A 103 -4.43 21.80 -15.63
C LYS A 103 -5.71 22.53 -15.19
N ASP A 104 -6.45 21.91 -14.29
CA ASP A 104 -7.68 22.43 -13.70
C ASP A 104 -7.99 21.71 -12.38
N LYS A 105 -8.99 22.23 -11.65
CA LYS A 105 -9.46 21.65 -10.39
C LYS A 105 -9.93 20.21 -10.56
N LYS A 106 -10.61 19.89 -11.66
CA LYS A 106 -11.16 18.54 -11.89
C LYS A 106 -10.04 17.50 -11.96
N LEU A 107 -8.91 17.82 -12.60
CA LEU A 107 -7.75 16.94 -12.68
C LEU A 107 -7.02 16.81 -11.34
N MET A 108 -6.97 17.89 -10.54
CA MET A 108 -6.42 17.87 -9.19
C MET A 108 -7.23 16.98 -8.24
N GLU A 109 -8.56 16.98 -8.37
CA GLU A 109 -9.47 16.20 -7.51
C GLU A 109 -9.71 14.76 -7.99
N ALA A 110 -9.14 14.35 -9.14
CA ALA A 110 -9.31 13.03 -9.72
C ALA A 110 -8.11 12.11 -9.47
N SER A 111 -8.38 10.82 -9.27
CA SER A 111 -7.31 9.79 -9.15
C SER A 111 -6.36 9.80 -10.35
N GLY A 112 -5.07 9.67 -10.09
CA GLY A 112 -3.97 9.56 -11.05
C GLY A 112 -3.89 8.21 -11.76
N ILE A 113 -2.88 8.06 -12.64
CA ILE A 113 -2.52 6.75 -13.19
C ILE A 113 -1.80 5.95 -12.09
N THR A 114 -2.20 4.69 -11.88
CA THR A 114 -1.59 3.86 -10.85
C THR A 114 -0.17 3.41 -11.22
N VAL A 115 0.64 3.08 -10.22
CA VAL A 115 1.97 2.48 -10.42
C VAL A 115 1.89 1.25 -11.33
N SER A 116 0.89 0.38 -11.16
CA SER A 116 0.72 -0.84 -11.97
C SER A 116 0.50 -0.59 -13.47
N ARG A 117 0.23 0.67 -13.86
CA ARG A 117 -0.16 1.05 -15.22
C ARG A 117 0.59 2.28 -15.75
N TRP A 118 1.67 2.72 -15.09
CA TRP A 118 2.42 3.91 -15.53
C TRP A 118 2.89 3.79 -16.99
N PHE A 119 3.28 2.59 -17.40
CA PHE A 119 3.77 2.31 -18.76
C PHE A 119 2.65 2.41 -19.81
N ASP A 120 1.40 2.11 -19.44
CA ASP A 120 0.25 2.40 -20.30
C ASP A 120 0.09 3.93 -20.48
N GLY A 121 0.37 4.74 -19.45
CA GLY A 121 0.37 6.20 -19.54
C GLY A 121 1.43 6.79 -20.50
N VAL A 122 2.43 5.99 -20.89
CA VAL A 122 3.42 6.33 -21.93
C VAL A 122 2.98 5.83 -23.31
N LEU A 123 2.42 4.62 -23.35
CA LEU A 123 2.15 3.90 -24.60
C LEU A 123 0.78 4.20 -25.21
N GLU A 124 -0.21 4.51 -24.38
CA GLU A 124 -1.58 4.78 -24.81
C GLU A 124 -1.67 6.12 -25.57
N ALA A 125 -2.58 6.16 -26.54
CA ALA A 125 -2.87 7.38 -27.28
C ALA A 125 -3.47 8.44 -26.32
N LYS A 126 -3.02 9.68 -26.45
CA LYS A 126 -3.43 10.80 -25.60
C LYS A 126 -4.96 10.99 -25.59
N GLU A 127 -5.60 10.74 -26.73
CA GLU A 127 -7.04 10.85 -26.95
C GLU A 127 -7.85 9.83 -26.13
N ASN A 128 -7.22 8.71 -25.76
CA ASN A 128 -7.84 7.65 -24.97
C ASN A 128 -7.68 7.88 -23.46
N MET A 129 -6.88 8.86 -23.02
CA MET A 129 -6.59 9.14 -21.61
C MET A 129 -7.38 10.34 -21.09
N ASP A 130 -7.54 10.44 -19.76
CA ASP A 130 -8.05 11.68 -19.12
C ASP A 130 -6.90 12.66 -18.84
N GLN A 131 -5.68 12.16 -18.77
CA GLN A 131 -4.46 12.96 -18.67
C GLN A 131 -4.27 13.74 -19.98
N PRO A 132 -3.95 15.05 -19.95
CA PRO A 132 -3.79 15.83 -21.15
C PRO A 132 -2.58 15.42 -21.99
N ASP A 133 -1.57 14.75 -21.45
CA ASP A 133 -0.36 14.37 -22.17
C ASP A 133 0.14 13.01 -21.70
N THR A 134 0.85 12.31 -22.58
CA THR A 134 1.55 11.06 -22.25
C THR A 134 2.65 11.33 -21.22
N ILE A 135 2.92 10.36 -20.35
CA ILE A 135 4.04 10.43 -19.40
C ILE A 135 5.37 10.55 -20.16
N LYS A 136 6.18 11.55 -19.80
CA LYS A 136 7.48 11.85 -20.43
C LYS A 136 8.69 11.50 -19.57
N GLY A 137 8.53 11.50 -18.25
CA GLY A 137 9.58 11.15 -17.31
C GLY A 137 9.09 10.12 -16.30
N MET A 138 9.99 9.25 -15.84
CA MET A 138 9.71 8.31 -14.76
C MET A 138 10.85 8.29 -13.74
N VAL A 139 10.50 8.29 -12.46
CA VAL A 139 11.45 8.14 -11.35
C VAL A 139 11.13 6.85 -10.62
N PHE A 140 12.04 5.88 -10.70
CA PHE A 140 12.02 4.68 -9.88
C PHE A 140 12.85 4.95 -8.63
N TRP A 141 12.19 5.17 -7.49
CA TRP A 141 12.84 5.45 -6.22
C TRP A 141 12.57 4.30 -5.25
N GLY A 142 13.59 3.48 -4.98
CA GLY A 142 13.45 2.27 -4.15
C GLY A 142 12.37 1.31 -4.67
N HIS A 143 12.26 1.15 -6.00
CA HIS A 143 11.17 0.43 -6.64
C HIS A 143 11.64 -0.54 -7.71
N ALA A 144 11.05 -1.74 -7.71
CA ALA A 144 11.47 -2.85 -8.55
C ALA A 144 10.47 -3.14 -9.71
N PRO A 145 10.91 -3.12 -10.98
CA PRO A 145 10.02 -3.25 -12.15
C PRO A 145 9.56 -4.70 -12.37
N ASN A 146 10.36 -5.69 -11.96
CA ASN A 146 10.01 -7.10 -12.00
C ASN A 146 8.83 -7.49 -11.11
N SER A 147 8.44 -6.63 -10.17
CA SER A 147 7.22 -6.84 -9.39
C SER A 147 5.93 -6.50 -10.15
N GLN A 148 6.03 -5.89 -11.34
CA GLN A 148 4.89 -5.47 -12.16
C GLN A 148 4.67 -6.40 -13.36
N THR A 149 3.44 -6.57 -13.83
CA THR A 149 3.10 -7.37 -15.03
C THR A 149 3.58 -6.70 -16.32
N ARG A 150 3.61 -7.47 -17.43
CA ARG A 150 3.82 -6.96 -18.80
C ARG A 150 5.16 -6.24 -18.99
N LEU A 151 6.26 -6.80 -18.46
CA LEU A 151 7.61 -6.23 -18.64
C LEU A 151 7.99 -5.92 -20.10
N PRO A 152 7.58 -6.70 -21.13
CA PRO A 152 7.82 -6.31 -22.52
C PRO A 152 7.21 -4.97 -22.92
N ASP A 153 6.03 -4.62 -22.40
CA ASP A 153 5.44 -3.31 -22.64
C ASP A 153 6.11 -2.25 -21.79
N MET A 154 6.46 -2.57 -20.54
CA MET A 154 7.25 -1.67 -19.70
C MET A 154 8.59 -1.30 -20.34
N GLN A 155 9.30 -2.25 -20.95
CA GLN A 155 10.55 -1.98 -21.68
C GLN A 155 10.31 -0.97 -22.81
N LYS A 156 9.29 -1.19 -23.65
CA LYS A 156 8.92 -0.25 -24.71
C LYS A 156 8.58 1.14 -24.16
N ALA A 157 7.90 1.21 -23.03
CA ALA A 157 7.56 2.47 -22.38
C ALA A 157 8.82 3.18 -21.87
N MET A 158 9.73 2.47 -21.19
CA MET A 158 11.01 3.02 -20.72
C MET A 158 11.81 3.61 -21.89
N GLU A 159 11.83 2.96 -23.05
CA GLU A 159 12.53 3.42 -24.25
C GLU A 159 11.91 4.67 -24.89
N LYS A 160 10.63 4.96 -24.63
CA LYS A 160 9.93 6.16 -25.13
C LYS A 160 9.98 7.36 -24.18
N LEU A 161 10.45 7.20 -22.94
CA LEU A 161 10.59 8.31 -22.01
C LEU A 161 11.64 9.31 -22.51
N ASP A 162 11.48 10.58 -22.15
CA ASP A 162 12.53 11.58 -22.33
C ASP A 162 13.60 11.43 -21.24
N VAL A 163 13.18 11.06 -20.03
CA VAL A 163 14.06 10.86 -18.88
C VAL A 163 13.60 9.69 -18.00
N LEU A 164 14.56 8.85 -17.60
CA LEU A 164 14.40 7.81 -16.60
C LEU A 164 15.41 8.04 -15.47
N VAL A 165 14.92 8.17 -14.24
CA VAL A 165 15.78 8.31 -13.06
C VAL A 165 15.57 7.09 -12.17
N VAL A 166 16.65 6.44 -11.76
CA VAL A 166 16.65 5.34 -10.81
C VAL A 166 17.41 5.79 -9.58
N ILE A 167 16.78 5.72 -8.41
CA ILE A 167 17.31 6.15 -7.13
C ILE A 167 17.23 4.96 -6.19
N ASP A 168 18.36 4.33 -5.94
CA ASP A 168 18.41 3.05 -5.24
C ASP A 168 19.84 2.79 -4.72
N PRO A 169 20.01 2.08 -3.59
CA PRO A 169 21.33 1.61 -3.15
C PRO A 169 21.95 0.56 -4.09
N TYR A 170 21.13 -0.18 -4.87
CA TYR A 170 21.61 -1.19 -5.82
C TYR A 170 21.18 -0.84 -7.25
N PRO A 171 21.99 -1.14 -8.28
CA PRO A 171 21.52 -1.03 -9.66
C PRO A 171 20.43 -2.08 -9.90
N THR A 172 19.17 -1.64 -9.86
CA THR A 172 18.02 -2.53 -10.00
C THR A 172 17.88 -3.06 -11.43
N MET A 173 17.00 -4.06 -11.63
CA MET A 173 16.59 -4.49 -12.97
C MET A 173 16.16 -3.33 -13.89
N THR A 174 15.66 -2.22 -13.35
CA THR A 174 15.30 -1.02 -14.12
C THR A 174 16.47 -0.49 -14.95
N ALA A 175 17.69 -0.54 -14.39
CA ALA A 175 18.90 -0.03 -15.03
C ALA A 175 19.28 -0.80 -16.31
N VAL A 176 18.83 -2.06 -16.45
CA VAL A 176 19.25 -2.95 -17.54
C VAL A 176 18.12 -3.46 -18.43
N LEU A 177 16.85 -3.23 -18.04
CA LEU A 177 15.69 -3.71 -18.78
C LEU A 177 15.55 -3.05 -20.17
N HIS A 178 15.75 -1.74 -20.26
CA HIS A 178 15.62 -0.99 -21.51
C HIS A 178 16.89 -1.02 -22.38
N ASN A 179 16.79 -0.63 -23.65
CA ASN A 179 17.94 -0.51 -24.56
C ASN A 179 18.54 0.91 -24.68
N ARG A 180 18.07 1.86 -23.87
CA ARG A 180 18.53 3.26 -23.91
C ARG A 180 20.04 3.39 -23.73
N LYS A 181 20.63 4.41 -24.37
CA LYS A 181 22.04 4.79 -24.23
C LYS A 181 22.23 6.15 -23.58
N ASP A 182 21.14 6.91 -23.44
CA ASP A 182 21.08 8.26 -22.92
C ASP A 182 19.74 8.52 -22.18
N GLY A 183 19.68 9.65 -21.47
CA GLY A 183 18.49 10.04 -20.70
C GLY A 183 18.15 9.08 -19.55
N VAL A 184 19.12 8.32 -19.06
CA VAL A 184 18.99 7.44 -17.88
C VAL A 184 19.99 7.89 -16.83
N TYR A 185 19.49 8.13 -15.62
CA TYR A 185 20.29 8.56 -14.48
C TYR A 185 20.17 7.52 -13.38
N LEU A 186 21.31 6.99 -12.91
CA LEU A 186 21.38 6.14 -11.73
C LEU A 186 21.97 6.99 -10.61
N LEU A 187 21.19 7.23 -9.56
CA LEU A 187 21.59 8.03 -8.41
C LEU A 187 21.77 7.11 -7.19
N PRO A 188 22.98 7.03 -6.61
CA PRO A 188 23.24 6.17 -5.46
C PRO A 188 22.52 6.70 -4.22
N ALA A 189 21.52 5.96 -3.75
CA ALA A 189 20.83 6.24 -2.50
C ALA A 189 21.46 5.46 -1.34
N ALA A 190 21.36 6.00 -0.14
CA ALA A 190 21.74 5.32 1.07
C ALA A 190 20.70 4.23 1.44
N THR A 191 21.14 3.19 2.12
CA THR A 191 20.34 2.16 2.76
C THR A 191 19.72 2.65 4.08
N GLN A 192 18.80 1.85 4.62
CA GLN A 192 18.18 2.06 5.93
C GLN A 192 19.16 2.04 7.11
N LEU A 193 20.40 1.57 6.93
CA LEU A 193 21.45 1.55 7.97
C LEU A 193 22.22 2.87 8.03
N GLU A 194 22.08 3.70 7.01
CA GLU A 194 22.85 4.93 6.78
C GLU A 194 22.03 6.20 7.05
N THR A 195 20.81 6.04 7.57
CA THR A 195 19.89 7.15 7.87
C THR A 195 19.10 6.91 9.14
N ASP A 196 18.71 7.99 9.81
CA ASP A 196 17.75 7.99 10.90
C ASP A 196 16.33 8.10 10.33
N GLY A 197 15.36 7.55 11.05
CA GLY A 197 13.96 7.79 10.71
C GLY A 197 12.99 6.79 11.30
N SER A 198 11.74 6.87 10.85
CA SER A 198 10.68 6.00 11.36
C SER A 198 10.06 5.16 10.26
N ARG A 199 9.63 3.95 10.64
CA ARG A 199 8.96 3.00 9.75
C ARG A 199 7.74 2.41 10.43
N THR A 200 6.72 2.15 9.64
CA THR A 200 5.45 1.60 10.09
C THR A 200 5.32 0.14 9.69
N ALA A 201 5.23 -0.73 10.68
CA ALA A 201 5.07 -2.16 10.48
C ALA A 201 3.62 -2.56 10.14
N SER A 202 3.41 -3.82 9.75
CA SER A 202 2.10 -4.35 9.34
C SER A 202 1.01 -4.26 10.43
N ASN A 203 1.41 -4.23 11.71
CA ASN A 203 0.51 -4.07 12.85
C ASN A 203 0.22 -2.60 13.18
N ARG A 204 0.67 -1.65 12.33
CA ARG A 204 0.57 -0.19 12.47
C ARG A 204 1.52 0.44 13.49
N SER A 205 2.40 -0.34 14.13
CA SER A 205 3.43 0.20 15.03
C SER A 205 4.47 1.01 14.25
N VAL A 206 4.73 2.22 14.72
CA VAL A 206 5.76 3.14 14.21
C VAL A 206 7.01 3.01 15.07
N GLN A 207 8.14 2.68 14.46
CA GLN A 207 9.41 2.42 15.14
C GLN A 207 10.48 3.39 14.66
N TRP A 208 11.21 4.00 15.59
CA TRP A 208 12.37 4.82 15.27
C TRP A 208 13.59 3.94 15.02
N SER A 209 14.38 4.28 14.01
CA SER A 209 15.66 3.68 13.68
C SER A 209 16.74 4.73 13.77
N PHE A 210 17.91 4.33 14.27
CA PHE A 210 19.07 5.19 14.37
C PHE A 210 20.06 4.85 13.26
N LYS A 211 20.73 5.88 12.75
CA LYS A 211 21.84 5.71 11.82
C LYS A 211 22.93 4.85 12.45
N VAL A 212 23.33 3.79 11.75
CA VAL A 212 24.34 2.83 12.21
C VAL A 212 25.72 3.17 11.64
N MET A 213 25.75 3.67 10.40
CA MET A 213 26.98 4.06 9.69
C MET A 213 26.73 5.27 8.79
N GLU A 214 27.80 5.94 8.34
CA GLU A 214 27.67 7.00 7.34
C GLU A 214 27.35 6.42 5.96
N PRO A 215 26.65 7.18 5.08
CA PRO A 215 26.45 6.79 3.69
C PRO A 215 27.74 6.40 2.99
N LEU A 216 27.73 5.26 2.31
CA LEU A 216 28.87 4.70 1.61
C LEU A 216 29.20 5.50 0.34
N PHE A 217 30.50 5.73 0.13
CA PHE A 217 31.03 6.41 -1.06
C PHE A 217 30.38 7.79 -1.28
N GLU A 218 29.73 8.00 -2.42
CA GLU A 218 29.03 9.21 -2.80
C GLU A 218 27.51 9.08 -2.60
N ALA A 219 27.04 7.99 -1.99
CA ALA A 219 25.63 7.78 -1.73
C ALA A 219 25.07 8.89 -0.84
N LYS A 220 23.80 9.22 -1.07
CA LYS A 220 23.08 10.25 -0.32
C LYS A 220 21.82 9.66 0.28
N THR A 221 21.47 10.11 1.47
CA THR A 221 20.16 9.77 2.04
C THR A 221 19.04 10.29 1.15
N ASP A 222 17.89 9.61 1.14
CA ASP A 222 16.75 10.04 0.32
C ASP A 222 16.32 11.48 0.62
N HIS A 223 16.44 11.88 1.88
CA HIS A 223 16.16 13.23 2.37
C HIS A 223 17.11 14.28 1.78
N GLU A 224 18.41 13.98 1.70
CA GLU A 224 19.38 14.87 1.05
C GLU A 224 19.11 14.96 -0.46
N ILE A 225 18.85 13.83 -1.13
CA ILE A 225 18.51 13.80 -2.56
C ILE A 225 17.27 14.68 -2.84
N MET A 226 16.22 14.55 -2.02
CA MET A 226 15.01 15.36 -2.14
C MET A 226 15.29 16.86 -1.95
N TYR A 227 16.10 17.22 -0.96
CA TYR A 227 16.47 18.62 -0.73
C TYR A 227 17.29 19.20 -1.90
N LEU A 228 18.23 18.43 -2.44
CA LEU A 228 19.03 18.84 -3.60
C LEU A 228 18.16 19.04 -4.84
N PHE A 229 17.16 18.18 -5.08
CA PHE A 229 16.17 18.39 -6.13
C PHE A 229 15.34 19.65 -5.88
N ALA A 230 14.82 19.84 -4.66
CA ALA A 230 14.03 21.01 -4.33
C ALA A 230 14.81 22.32 -4.53
N ARG A 231 16.12 22.32 -4.20
CA ARG A 231 17.02 23.43 -4.48
C ARG A 231 17.19 23.66 -5.98
N LYS A 232 17.48 22.59 -6.72
CA LYS A 232 17.70 22.65 -8.17
C LYS A 232 16.48 23.18 -8.93
N PHE A 233 15.28 22.81 -8.47
CA PHE A 233 14.01 23.19 -9.09
C PHE A 233 13.38 24.45 -8.48
N GLY A 234 14.03 25.10 -7.51
CA GLY A 234 13.62 26.41 -6.99
C GLY A 234 12.42 26.40 -6.04
N PHE A 235 12.15 25.28 -5.35
CA PHE A 235 11.07 25.19 -4.36
C PHE A 235 11.53 24.72 -2.96
N ALA A 236 12.84 24.69 -2.70
CA ALA A 236 13.38 24.32 -1.39
C ALA A 236 12.88 25.23 -0.25
N GLU A 237 12.84 26.55 -0.46
CA GLU A 237 12.40 27.49 0.59
C GLU A 237 10.97 27.19 1.08
N PRO A 238 9.92 27.15 0.23
CA PRO A 238 8.57 26.83 0.71
C PRO A 238 8.44 25.39 1.23
N MET A 239 9.20 24.43 0.69
CA MET A 239 9.12 23.02 1.10
C MET A 239 9.80 22.73 2.45
N PHE A 240 10.88 23.44 2.79
CA PHE A 240 11.69 23.17 3.99
C PHE A 240 11.67 24.32 5.02
N LYS A 241 10.79 25.32 4.88
CA LYS A 241 10.75 26.48 5.80
C LYS A 241 10.60 26.16 7.29
N ALA A 242 9.96 25.03 7.62
CA ALA A 242 9.72 24.59 8.99
C ALA A 242 10.65 23.41 9.38
N ILE A 243 11.60 23.05 8.51
CA ILE A 243 12.47 21.90 8.67
C ILE A 243 13.90 22.41 8.72
N LYS A 244 14.60 22.16 9.82
CA LYS A 244 16.01 22.51 9.92
C LYS A 244 16.79 21.72 8.86
N VAL A 245 17.70 22.39 8.16
CA VAL A 245 18.60 21.75 7.19
C VAL A 245 20.05 22.03 7.58
N GLU A 246 20.83 20.98 7.77
CA GLU A 246 22.26 21.06 8.09
C GLU A 246 23.06 20.34 7.00
N GLY A 247 23.99 21.04 6.35
CA GLY A 247 24.85 20.40 5.33
C GLY A 247 24.09 19.72 4.18
N ASN A 248 22.94 20.28 3.78
CA ASN A 248 21.96 19.70 2.83
C ASN A 248 21.07 18.57 3.36
N VAL A 249 21.22 18.16 4.61
CA VAL A 249 20.43 17.09 5.22
C VAL A 249 19.26 17.70 6.01
N PRO A 250 18.00 17.43 5.62
CA PRO A 250 16.83 17.83 6.40
C PRO A 250 16.73 17.09 7.73
N SER A 251 16.25 17.78 8.77
CA SER A 251 15.96 17.22 10.09
C SER A 251 14.81 16.23 10.01
N ILE A 252 15.10 14.96 10.28
CA ILE A 252 14.10 13.87 10.29
C ILE A 252 13.08 14.05 11.41
N GLU A 253 13.49 14.66 12.52
CA GLU A 253 12.57 14.99 13.62
C GLU A 253 11.59 16.10 13.24
N ASP A 254 12.04 17.12 12.53
CA ASP A 254 11.14 18.20 12.09
C ASP A 254 10.16 17.70 11.03
N LEU A 255 10.64 16.86 10.10
CA LEU A 255 9.78 16.12 9.17
C LEU A 255 8.74 15.29 9.94
N THR A 256 9.16 14.66 11.03
CA THR A 256 8.26 13.89 11.90
C THR A 256 7.15 14.75 12.50
N ARG A 257 7.52 15.91 13.02
CA ARG A 257 6.55 16.86 13.59
C ARG A 257 5.64 17.46 12.54
N GLU A 258 6.13 17.67 11.32
CA GLU A 258 5.29 18.17 10.22
C GLU A 258 4.12 17.23 9.93
N TRP A 259 4.38 15.93 9.79
CA TRP A 259 3.29 14.99 9.55
C TRP A 259 2.41 14.77 10.79
N ASN A 260 2.96 14.88 12.01
CA ASN A 260 2.16 14.92 13.24
C ASN A 260 1.14 16.07 13.27
N ARG A 261 1.47 17.22 12.67
CA ARG A 261 0.56 18.38 12.62
C ARG A 261 -0.61 18.17 11.66
N GLY A 262 -0.51 17.26 10.70
CA GLY A 262 -1.47 17.12 9.60
C GLY A 262 -2.28 15.84 9.59
N MET A 263 -1.75 14.71 10.06
CA MET A 263 -2.36 13.39 9.84
C MET A 263 -3.41 12.97 10.90
N TRP A 264 -4.37 13.87 11.17
CA TRP A 264 -5.38 13.69 12.24
C TRP A 264 -6.37 12.55 11.98
N SER A 265 -6.78 12.35 10.73
CA SER A 265 -7.74 11.31 10.29
C SER A 265 -7.32 9.86 10.54
N VAL A 266 -6.02 9.63 10.66
CA VAL A 266 -5.44 8.30 10.92
C VAL A 266 -4.91 8.18 12.35
N GLY A 267 -4.73 9.30 13.06
CA GLY A 267 -4.13 9.32 14.40
C GLY A 267 -2.61 9.15 14.34
N TYR A 268 -1.97 9.83 13.39
CA TYR A 268 -0.51 9.98 13.27
C TYR A 268 -0.01 11.23 13.98
N THR A 269 -0.64 11.58 15.10
CA THR A 269 -0.46 12.88 15.76
C THR A 269 0.16 12.74 17.15
N GLY A 270 -0.03 11.59 17.80
CA GLY A 270 0.55 11.30 19.12
C GLY A 270 1.97 10.73 19.08
N GLN A 271 2.50 10.36 17.91
CA GLN A 271 3.82 9.72 17.75
C GLN A 271 4.94 10.73 17.51
N SER A 272 5.35 11.48 18.54
CA SER A 272 6.50 12.37 18.42
C SER A 272 7.82 11.59 18.31
N PRO A 273 8.90 12.19 17.76
CA PRO A 273 10.25 11.64 17.82
C PRO A 273 10.65 11.17 19.23
N GLU A 274 10.35 11.97 20.25
CA GLU A 274 10.67 11.66 21.65
C GLU A 274 9.98 10.37 22.10
N ARG A 275 8.68 10.25 21.85
CA ARG A 275 7.92 9.06 22.29
C ARG A 275 8.39 7.82 21.55
N MET A 276 8.62 7.91 20.24
CA MET A 276 9.13 6.76 19.47
C MET A 276 10.52 6.33 19.94
N LYS A 277 11.43 7.29 20.19
CA LYS A 277 12.77 7.00 20.71
C LYS A 277 12.71 6.42 22.13
N LEU A 278 11.80 6.91 22.98
CA LEU A 278 11.58 6.37 24.33
C LEU A 278 11.22 4.89 24.28
N HIS A 279 10.34 4.47 23.36
CA HIS A 279 10.00 3.06 23.18
C HIS A 279 11.23 2.23 22.78
N MET A 280 12.09 2.76 21.90
CA MET A 280 13.31 2.07 21.48
C MET A 280 14.34 1.95 22.62
N GLN A 281 14.39 2.92 23.53
CA GLN A 281 15.26 2.88 24.71
C GLN A 281 14.76 1.91 25.79
N HIS A 282 13.46 1.63 25.83
CA HIS A 282 12.80 0.84 26.88
C HIS A 282 12.09 -0.41 26.36
N GLN A 283 12.54 -1.01 25.26
CA GLN A 283 11.87 -2.17 24.64
C GLN A 283 11.62 -3.33 25.63
N ALA A 284 12.48 -3.50 26.64
CA ALA A 284 12.37 -4.54 27.64
C ALA A 284 11.14 -4.41 28.57
N THR A 285 10.48 -3.25 28.64
CA THR A 285 9.28 -3.06 29.48
C THR A 285 8.01 -3.57 28.80
N PHE A 286 8.03 -3.81 27.47
CA PHE A 286 6.87 -4.25 26.71
C PHE A 286 6.69 -5.76 26.81
N ASP A 287 5.48 -6.18 27.18
CA ASP A 287 5.11 -7.60 27.18
C ASP A 287 5.07 -8.15 25.74
N LYS A 288 5.66 -9.32 25.52
CA LYS A 288 5.80 -9.90 24.17
C LYS A 288 4.49 -10.42 23.57
N THR A 289 3.43 -10.54 24.38
CA THR A 289 2.13 -11.07 23.95
C THR A 289 1.14 -9.94 23.66
N THR A 290 0.97 -9.05 24.62
CA THR A 290 0.04 -7.92 24.57
C THR A 290 0.65 -6.68 23.92
N LEU A 291 1.98 -6.62 23.83
CA LEU A 291 2.75 -5.46 23.41
C LEU A 291 2.54 -4.22 24.29
N ARG A 292 1.96 -4.36 25.48
CA ARG A 292 1.76 -3.26 26.42
C ARG A 292 2.97 -3.14 27.35
N ALA A 293 3.44 -1.92 27.58
CA ALA A 293 4.47 -1.66 28.57
C ALA A 293 3.93 -1.90 29.99
N ASN A 294 4.69 -2.64 30.79
CA ASN A 294 4.42 -2.87 32.21
C ASN A 294 5.47 -2.14 33.06
N GLY A 295 5.12 -0.92 33.47
CA GLY A 295 5.99 -0.01 34.21
C GLY A 295 7.02 0.71 33.34
N GLY A 296 7.82 1.54 34.00
CA GLY A 296 8.87 2.35 33.37
C GLY A 296 8.33 3.60 32.63
N PRO A 297 9.19 4.30 31.88
CA PRO A 297 8.83 5.59 31.26
C PRO A 297 7.73 5.53 30.19
N ALA A 298 7.49 4.35 29.61
CA ALA A 298 6.45 4.12 28.59
C ALA A 298 5.24 3.34 29.14
N ASP A 299 5.08 3.27 30.47
CA ASP A 299 4.03 2.45 31.12
C ASP A 299 2.64 2.68 30.50
N GLY A 300 1.94 1.58 30.20
CA GLY A 300 0.62 1.59 29.60
C GLY A 300 0.57 1.76 28.08
N ASP A 301 1.63 2.26 27.44
CA ASP A 301 1.71 2.40 25.98
C ASP A 301 1.81 1.03 25.27
N PHE A 302 1.29 0.95 24.05
CA PHE A 302 1.53 -0.19 23.17
C PHE A 302 2.82 0.02 22.37
N TYR A 303 3.59 -1.05 22.14
CA TYR A 303 4.86 -0.99 21.43
C TYR A 303 4.72 -0.35 20.04
N GLY A 304 5.51 0.70 19.80
CA GLY A 304 5.45 1.52 18.60
C GLY A 304 4.16 2.33 18.38
N LEU A 305 3.35 2.59 19.41
CA LEU A 305 2.19 3.51 19.34
C LEU A 305 1.28 3.28 18.11
N PRO A 306 0.77 2.04 17.92
CA PRO A 306 0.07 1.67 16.69
C PRO A 306 -1.11 2.59 16.42
N TRP A 307 -1.22 3.09 15.19
CA TRP A 307 -2.25 4.08 14.89
C TRP A 307 -3.66 3.47 14.85
N PRO A 308 -4.70 4.16 15.35
CA PRO A 308 -4.64 5.54 15.81
C PRO A 308 -3.97 5.71 17.18
N CYS A 309 -3.11 6.71 17.25
CA CYS A 309 -2.62 7.32 18.48
C CYS A 309 -3.16 8.74 18.52
N TRP A 310 -4.29 8.92 19.21
CA TRP A 310 -5.08 10.13 19.11
C TRP A 310 -4.46 11.33 19.84
N GLY A 311 -4.79 12.52 19.35
CA GLY A 311 -4.40 13.77 20.00
C GLY A 311 -2.93 14.13 19.81
N THR A 312 -2.48 15.16 20.52
CA THR A 312 -1.08 15.59 20.54
C THR A 312 -0.24 14.64 21.40
N PRO A 313 1.10 14.67 21.29
CA PRO A 313 1.98 13.82 22.12
C PRO A 313 1.77 14.00 23.63
N GLU A 314 1.36 15.18 24.08
CA GLU A 314 1.12 15.51 25.50
C GLU A 314 -0.11 14.79 26.07
N ILE A 315 -1.07 14.41 25.21
CA ILE A 315 -2.24 13.61 25.61
C ILE A 315 -1.83 12.19 25.99
N LYS A 316 -0.66 11.72 25.52
CA LYS A 316 -0.11 10.39 25.83
C LYS A 316 -1.09 9.24 25.58
N HIS A 317 -1.84 9.32 24.48
CA HIS A 317 -2.64 8.18 24.04
C HIS A 317 -1.70 6.97 23.78
N PRO A 318 -2.05 5.74 24.21
CA PRO A 318 -1.13 4.59 24.17
C PRO A 318 -0.95 3.97 22.78
N GLY A 319 -1.76 4.41 21.82
CA GLY A 319 -1.94 3.74 20.54
C GLY A 319 -3.03 2.67 20.63
N SER A 320 -3.48 2.17 19.49
CA SER A 320 -4.59 1.22 19.39
C SER A 320 -4.12 -0.09 18.75
N ALA A 321 -3.71 -1.05 19.57
CA ALA A 321 -3.21 -2.35 19.08
C ALA A 321 -4.30 -3.12 18.33
N ASN A 322 -5.51 -3.20 18.89
CA ASN A 322 -6.67 -3.83 18.27
C ASN A 322 -7.65 -2.77 17.76
N LEU A 323 -7.85 -2.69 16.45
CA LEU A 323 -8.89 -1.82 15.91
C LEU A 323 -10.28 -2.38 16.25
N TYR A 324 -11.20 -1.47 16.57
CA TYR A 324 -12.61 -1.76 16.84
C TYR A 324 -12.85 -2.59 18.12
N ASP A 325 -11.90 -2.56 19.06
CA ASP A 325 -12.06 -3.16 20.37
C ASP A 325 -12.92 -2.26 21.27
N ASN A 326 -14.19 -2.64 21.41
CA ASN A 326 -15.14 -1.94 22.27
C ASN A 326 -15.00 -2.31 23.75
N SER A 327 -14.17 -3.29 24.12
CA SER A 327 -13.97 -3.68 25.53
C SER A 327 -13.08 -2.70 26.30
N LEU A 328 -12.29 -1.89 25.58
CA LEU A 328 -11.41 -0.87 26.16
C LEU A 328 -11.99 0.53 25.98
N PRO A 329 -11.71 1.47 26.91
CA PRO A 329 -11.95 2.88 26.69
C PRO A 329 -11.16 3.42 25.50
N VAL A 330 -11.73 4.40 24.80
CA VAL A 330 -11.03 5.07 23.68
C VAL A 330 -9.71 5.70 24.15
N ALA A 331 -9.66 6.24 25.36
CA ALA A 331 -8.43 6.80 25.94
C ALA A 331 -7.32 5.75 26.16
N GLU A 332 -7.67 4.46 26.20
CA GLU A 332 -6.75 3.33 26.40
C GLU A 332 -6.47 2.54 25.11
N GLY A 333 -6.82 3.09 23.93
CA GLY A 333 -6.61 2.43 22.65
C GLY A 333 -7.77 1.55 22.17
N GLY A 334 -8.92 1.60 22.85
CA GLY A 334 -10.17 1.04 22.34
C GLY A 334 -10.80 1.88 21.24
N GLY A 335 -11.92 1.41 20.69
CA GLY A 335 -12.68 2.18 19.71
C GLY A 335 -13.74 1.38 18.97
N ALA A 336 -14.52 2.10 18.17
CA ALA A 336 -15.64 1.55 17.39
C ALA A 336 -15.42 1.68 15.88
N PHE A 337 -16.30 1.05 15.10
CA PHE A 337 -16.33 1.23 13.65
C PHE A 337 -16.71 2.67 13.28
N ARG A 338 -16.06 3.19 12.23
CA ARG A 338 -16.17 4.59 11.80
C ARG A 338 -17.49 4.88 11.07
N ALA A 339 -18.09 6.04 11.32
CA ALA A 339 -19.32 6.52 10.68
C ALA A 339 -19.10 7.18 9.30
N ARG A 340 -18.21 6.60 8.47
CA ARG A 340 -17.71 7.21 7.22
C ARG A 340 -18.73 7.31 6.08
N PHE A 341 -19.77 6.48 6.10
CA PHE A 341 -20.70 6.33 4.96
C PHE A 341 -22.06 7.00 5.20
N GLY A 342 -22.08 8.00 6.08
CA GLY A 342 -23.30 8.66 6.53
C GLY A 342 -23.98 7.93 7.69
N VAL A 343 -25.10 8.48 8.15
CA VAL A 343 -25.85 7.99 9.32
C VAL A 343 -26.98 7.04 8.95
N GLU A 344 -27.46 7.09 7.71
CA GLU A 344 -28.61 6.31 7.24
C GLU A 344 -28.46 6.01 5.75
N ARG A 345 -29.07 4.90 5.31
CA ARG A 345 -29.30 4.61 3.91
C ARG A 345 -30.64 3.91 3.72
N ASN A 346 -31.46 4.42 2.79
CA ASN A 346 -32.78 3.86 2.44
C ASN A 346 -33.70 3.68 3.68
N GLY A 347 -33.73 4.64 4.61
CA GLY A 347 -34.52 4.53 5.84
C GLY A 347 -33.91 3.65 6.92
N VAL A 348 -32.73 3.05 6.68
CA VAL A 348 -32.06 2.16 7.64
C VAL A 348 -30.83 2.83 8.21
N THR A 349 -30.77 2.91 9.55
CA THR A 349 -29.61 3.45 10.25
C THR A 349 -28.34 2.65 9.93
N LEU A 350 -27.29 3.39 9.58
CA LEU A 350 -25.92 2.87 9.42
C LEU A 350 -25.13 2.99 10.74
N LEU A 351 -25.65 3.73 11.71
CA LEU A 351 -25.05 3.86 13.03
C LEU A 351 -25.16 2.55 13.81
N ALA A 352 -24.25 2.33 14.75
CA ALA A 352 -24.29 1.14 15.61
C ALA A 352 -25.56 1.14 16.46
N GLU A 353 -25.99 -0.03 16.92
CA GLU A 353 -27.15 -0.19 17.80
C GLU A 353 -26.72 -1.00 19.02
N GLY A 354 -26.71 -0.37 20.20
CA GLY A 354 -26.36 -1.03 21.46
C GLY A 354 -24.90 -1.53 21.57
N ALA A 355 -24.01 -1.08 20.69
CA ALA A 355 -22.58 -1.39 20.71
C ALA A 355 -21.77 -0.09 20.80
N TYR A 356 -20.88 0.01 21.79
CA TYR A 356 -20.10 1.22 22.08
C TYR A 356 -18.81 0.87 22.84
N PRO A 357 -17.77 1.72 22.78
CA PRO A 357 -16.55 1.53 23.58
C PRO A 357 -16.83 1.60 25.09
N ALA A 358 -16.03 0.91 25.89
CA ALA A 358 -16.11 1.01 27.34
C ALA A 358 -15.92 2.47 27.80
N GLY A 359 -16.65 2.88 28.84
CA GLY A 359 -16.61 4.27 29.32
C GLY A 359 -17.30 5.33 28.44
N SER A 360 -17.79 4.99 27.24
CA SER A 360 -18.50 5.93 26.35
C SER A 360 -19.73 6.55 27.02
N GLU A 361 -19.88 7.87 27.03
CA GLU A 361 -21.10 8.54 27.53
C GLU A 361 -22.30 8.32 26.60
N ILE A 362 -22.06 8.11 25.30
CA ILE A 362 -23.10 7.75 24.33
C ILE A 362 -23.17 6.22 24.26
N LYS A 363 -24.33 5.67 24.64
CA LYS A 363 -24.58 4.21 24.69
C LYS A 363 -25.26 3.66 23.44
N ASP A 364 -25.06 4.35 22.31
CA ASP A 364 -25.61 3.98 21.00
C ASP A 364 -24.68 4.46 19.87
N GLY A 365 -25.06 4.26 18.62
CA GLY A 365 -24.33 4.79 17.46
C GLY A 365 -24.41 6.32 17.31
N TYR A 366 -23.34 6.93 16.81
CA TYR A 366 -23.22 8.38 16.63
C TYR A 366 -22.38 8.74 15.40
N PRO A 367 -22.65 9.91 14.77
CA PRO A 367 -21.89 10.37 13.61
C PRO A 367 -20.44 10.73 13.98
N GLU A 368 -19.64 11.05 12.97
CA GLU A 368 -18.30 11.64 13.17
C GLU A 368 -18.38 12.91 14.01
N VAL A 369 -17.38 13.10 14.91
CA VAL A 369 -17.39 14.23 15.83
C VAL A 369 -17.00 15.52 15.10
N THR A 370 -17.85 16.53 15.26
CA THR A 370 -17.65 17.89 14.72
C THR A 370 -17.83 18.90 15.83
N MET A 371 -17.41 20.14 15.58
CA MET A 371 -17.68 21.24 16.52
C MET A 371 -19.19 21.41 16.78
N ALA A 372 -20.04 21.27 15.76
CA ALA A 372 -21.49 21.30 15.93
C ALA A 372 -22.00 20.19 16.86
N MET A 373 -21.41 18.99 16.80
CA MET A 373 -21.74 17.91 17.74
C MET A 373 -21.35 18.29 19.16
N LEU A 374 -20.14 18.83 19.38
CA LEU A 374 -19.71 19.25 20.72
C LEU A 374 -20.64 20.33 21.30
N GLN A 375 -21.02 21.34 20.50
CA GLN A 375 -21.97 22.39 20.90
C GLN A 375 -23.33 21.81 21.28
N LYS A 376 -23.86 20.88 20.48
CA LYS A 376 -25.16 20.24 20.75
C LYS A 376 -25.14 19.45 22.05
N MET A 377 -24.00 18.85 22.41
CA MET A 377 -23.84 18.09 23.64
C MET A 377 -23.46 18.98 24.84
N GLY A 378 -23.17 20.27 24.62
CA GLY A 378 -22.64 21.17 25.64
C GLY A 378 -21.22 20.79 26.11
N TRP A 379 -20.46 20.10 25.26
CA TRP A 379 -19.08 19.67 25.50
C TRP A 379 -18.05 20.65 24.92
N ASP A 380 -18.48 21.61 24.13
CA ASP A 380 -17.66 22.72 23.63
C ASP A 380 -17.02 23.54 24.76
N LYS A 381 -17.66 23.59 25.94
CA LYS A 381 -17.09 24.20 27.16
C LYS A 381 -15.81 23.54 27.67
N ASP A 382 -15.51 22.33 27.23
CA ASP A 382 -14.29 21.60 27.59
C ASP A 382 -13.12 21.91 26.66
N LEU A 383 -13.34 22.73 25.63
CA LEU A 383 -12.29 23.30 24.78
C LEU A 383 -11.61 24.46 25.49
N THR A 384 -10.30 24.56 25.28
CA THR A 384 -9.51 25.72 25.69
C THR A 384 -9.72 26.89 24.75
N GLU A 385 -9.42 28.11 25.21
CA GLU A 385 -9.46 29.31 24.37
C GLU A 385 -8.55 29.19 23.13
N ALA A 386 -7.39 28.54 23.28
CA ALA A 386 -6.43 28.33 22.20
C ALA A 386 -6.97 27.36 21.12
N GLU A 387 -7.59 26.25 21.53
CA GLU A 387 -8.21 25.31 20.60
C GLU A 387 -9.38 25.98 19.87
N MET A 388 -10.22 26.72 20.59
CA MET A 388 -11.33 27.47 20.00
C MET A 388 -10.85 28.49 18.97
N ALA A 389 -9.75 29.21 19.25
CA ALA A 389 -9.17 30.19 18.33
C ALA A 389 -8.68 29.53 17.02
N VAL A 390 -8.07 28.35 17.10
CA VAL A 390 -7.64 27.57 15.92
C VAL A 390 -8.86 27.14 15.11
N MET A 391 -9.88 26.59 15.74
CA MET A 391 -11.11 26.18 15.06
C MET A 391 -11.84 27.36 14.41
N ALA A 392 -11.89 28.51 15.08
CA ALA A 392 -12.45 29.74 14.53
C ALA A 392 -11.69 30.22 13.29
N LYS A 393 -10.34 30.11 13.28
CA LYS A 393 -9.52 30.43 12.10
C LYS A 393 -9.81 29.48 10.92
N ILE A 394 -10.11 28.21 11.19
CA ILE A 394 -10.35 27.19 10.17
C ILE A 394 -11.78 27.30 9.61
N GLY A 395 -12.76 27.37 10.49
CA GLY A 395 -14.18 27.31 10.12
C GLY A 395 -14.82 28.67 9.85
N GLY A 396 -14.31 29.76 10.44
CA GLY A 396 -14.93 31.08 10.36
C GLY A 396 -16.40 31.04 10.76
N GLU A 397 -17.27 31.57 9.91
CA GLU A 397 -18.73 31.52 10.07
C GLU A 397 -19.30 30.08 10.09
N LYS A 398 -18.56 29.11 9.55
CA LYS A 398 -18.91 27.68 9.52
C LYS A 398 -18.14 26.87 10.56
N ILE A 399 -17.82 27.47 11.72
CA ILE A 399 -17.08 26.79 12.79
C ILE A 399 -17.70 25.43 13.18
N GLY A 400 -19.03 25.30 13.15
CA GLY A 400 -19.72 24.03 13.41
C GLY A 400 -19.32 22.88 12.48
N ALA A 401 -18.85 23.17 11.26
CA ALA A 401 -18.41 22.17 10.29
C ALA A 401 -16.95 21.72 10.48
N VAL A 402 -16.21 22.34 11.40
CA VAL A 402 -14.86 21.87 11.75
C VAL A 402 -14.97 20.45 12.30
N SER A 403 -14.28 19.53 11.64
CA SER A 403 -14.29 18.10 11.93
C SER A 403 -13.08 17.70 12.77
N TRP A 404 -13.20 16.59 13.50
CA TRP A 404 -12.11 15.89 14.20
C TRP A 404 -10.87 15.58 13.32
N THR A 405 -11.02 15.61 11.99
CA THR A 405 -9.92 15.44 11.03
C THR A 405 -9.31 16.75 10.54
N THR A 406 -9.99 17.89 10.71
CA THR A 406 -9.53 19.18 10.16
C THR A 406 -9.13 20.17 11.23
N ASP A 407 -9.52 19.93 12.48
CA ASP A 407 -9.09 20.69 13.64
C ASP A 407 -7.60 20.47 13.91
N LEU A 408 -6.78 21.48 13.59
CA LEU A 408 -5.33 21.46 13.78
C LEU A 408 -4.90 21.64 15.24
N SER A 409 -5.82 21.94 16.16
CA SER A 409 -5.51 22.01 17.59
C SER A 409 -5.57 20.66 18.28
N GLY A 410 -6.30 19.70 17.71
CA GLY A 410 -6.60 18.41 18.32
C GLY A 410 -7.67 18.47 19.42
N GLY A 411 -8.25 19.63 19.70
CA GLY A 411 -9.25 19.84 20.74
C GLY A 411 -10.49 18.98 20.56
N ILE A 412 -10.98 18.80 19.33
CA ILE A 412 -12.14 17.93 19.07
C ILE A 412 -11.84 16.48 19.47
N GLN A 413 -10.66 15.96 19.12
CA GLN A 413 -10.28 14.60 19.50
C GLN A 413 -10.12 14.47 21.02
N ARG A 414 -9.46 15.44 21.66
CA ARG A 414 -9.26 15.46 23.12
C ARG A 414 -10.59 15.44 23.87
N VAL A 415 -11.53 16.30 23.47
CA VAL A 415 -12.86 16.37 24.11
C VAL A 415 -13.67 15.10 23.83
N ALA A 416 -13.67 14.58 22.60
CA ALA A 416 -14.34 13.32 22.28
C ALA A 416 -13.86 12.17 23.17
N ILE A 417 -12.54 12.04 23.33
CA ILE A 417 -11.91 11.00 24.15
C ILE A 417 -12.22 11.19 25.63
N LYS A 418 -12.26 12.44 26.13
CA LYS A 418 -12.68 12.77 27.50
C LYS A 418 -14.06 12.20 27.83
N HIS A 419 -14.99 12.25 26.88
CA HIS A 419 -16.34 11.69 27.01
C HIS A 419 -16.45 10.21 26.58
N GLY A 420 -15.31 9.54 26.38
CA GLY A 420 -15.22 8.13 26.04
C GLY A 420 -15.74 7.75 24.64
N ILE A 421 -15.98 8.73 23.76
CA ILE A 421 -16.46 8.47 22.40
C ILE A 421 -15.32 8.49 21.37
N ALA A 422 -15.46 7.71 20.31
CA ALA A 422 -14.49 7.63 19.23
C ALA A 422 -14.64 8.86 18.30
N PRO A 423 -13.56 9.63 18.04
CA PRO A 423 -13.61 10.75 17.08
C PRO A 423 -14.22 10.41 15.71
N PRO A 424 -13.93 9.25 15.07
CA PRO A 424 -14.51 8.90 13.77
C PRO A 424 -15.97 8.39 13.85
N GLY A 425 -16.66 8.54 14.98
CA GLY A 425 -18.03 8.08 15.18
C GLY A 425 -18.14 6.60 15.55
N ASN A 426 -19.38 6.12 15.62
CA ASN A 426 -19.73 4.74 15.97
C ASN A 426 -20.84 4.21 15.06
N ALA A 427 -20.45 3.33 14.13
CA ALA A 427 -21.32 2.81 13.07
C ALA A 427 -21.26 1.29 12.92
N LYS A 428 -22.07 0.74 12.02
CA LYS A 428 -22.03 -0.68 11.64
C LYS A 428 -20.88 -0.95 10.67
N ALA A 429 -20.27 -2.13 10.79
CA ALA A 429 -19.36 -2.63 9.76
C ALA A 429 -20.10 -2.80 8.42
N ARG A 430 -19.46 -2.40 7.32
CA ARG A 430 -20.10 -2.39 5.98
C ARG A 430 -19.84 -3.69 5.20
N ALA A 431 -20.78 -4.63 5.25
CA ALA A 431 -20.74 -5.83 4.40
C ALA A 431 -21.15 -5.54 2.94
N VAL A 432 -22.15 -4.67 2.75
CA VAL A 432 -22.67 -4.28 1.42
C VAL A 432 -22.06 -2.95 0.99
N ALA A 433 -21.27 -2.97 -0.08
CA ALA A 433 -20.54 -1.82 -0.63
C ALA A 433 -21.20 -1.28 -1.90
N TRP A 434 -22.31 -0.56 -1.74
CA TRP A 434 -23.16 -0.15 -2.87
C TRP A 434 -22.51 0.74 -3.93
N ASN A 435 -21.38 1.36 -3.63
CA ASN A 435 -20.64 2.17 -4.59
C ASN A 435 -19.56 1.38 -5.36
N PHE A 436 -19.46 0.06 -5.14
CA PHE A 436 -18.52 -0.80 -5.86
C PHE A 436 -19.25 -1.49 -7.03
N PRO A 437 -18.52 -1.91 -8.09
CA PRO A 437 -19.11 -2.67 -9.20
C PRO A 437 -19.90 -3.89 -8.72
N ASP A 438 -19.37 -4.57 -7.70
CA ASP A 438 -20.02 -5.66 -7.00
C ASP A 438 -20.35 -5.25 -5.54
N PRO A 439 -21.62 -4.91 -5.23
CA PRO A 439 -22.02 -4.51 -3.89
C PRO A 439 -21.81 -5.58 -2.84
N VAL A 440 -21.82 -6.85 -3.21
CA VAL A 440 -21.40 -8.00 -2.39
C VAL A 440 -20.36 -8.78 -3.17
N PRO A 441 -19.40 -9.48 -2.53
CA PRO A 441 -18.44 -10.29 -3.27
C PRO A 441 -19.13 -11.33 -4.17
N VAL A 442 -18.79 -11.32 -5.46
CA VAL A 442 -19.29 -12.27 -6.47
C VAL A 442 -18.10 -13.00 -7.09
N HIS A 443 -18.25 -14.30 -7.35
CA HIS A 443 -17.27 -15.06 -8.12
C HIS A 443 -17.30 -14.62 -9.58
N ARG A 444 -16.13 -14.33 -10.15
CA ARG A 444 -15.94 -14.03 -11.57
C ARG A 444 -14.70 -14.77 -12.04
N GLU A 445 -14.78 -15.42 -13.20
CA GLU A 445 -13.63 -16.11 -13.77
C GLU A 445 -12.50 -15.11 -14.11
N PRO A 446 -11.22 -15.52 -13.99
CA PRO A 446 -10.07 -14.75 -14.46
C PRO A 446 -10.23 -14.26 -15.89
N LEU A 447 -9.51 -13.17 -16.25
CA LEU A 447 -9.53 -12.67 -17.63
C LEU A 447 -8.99 -13.72 -18.60
N TYR A 448 -7.87 -14.34 -18.22
CA TYR A 448 -7.29 -15.50 -18.89
C TYR A 448 -7.62 -16.76 -18.08
N THR A 449 -8.68 -17.47 -18.46
CA THR A 449 -9.12 -18.70 -17.80
C THR A 449 -9.17 -19.88 -18.78
N ASN A 450 -8.70 -21.06 -18.34
CA ASN A 450 -8.90 -22.32 -19.05
C ASN A 450 -10.24 -22.99 -18.71
N ARG A 451 -10.97 -22.48 -17.70
CA ARG A 451 -12.34 -22.88 -17.34
C ARG A 451 -13.38 -22.12 -18.14
N ARG A 452 -13.29 -22.23 -19.47
CA ARG A 452 -14.22 -21.58 -20.41
C ARG A 452 -15.67 -21.98 -20.17
N ASP A 453 -15.90 -23.16 -19.61
CA ASP A 453 -17.21 -23.67 -19.20
C ASP A 453 -17.87 -22.81 -18.10
N LEU A 454 -17.09 -22.11 -17.27
CA LEU A 454 -17.60 -21.29 -16.17
C LEU A 454 -17.89 -19.84 -16.57
N VAL A 455 -17.34 -19.35 -17.68
CA VAL A 455 -17.43 -17.94 -18.10
C VAL A 455 -18.87 -17.48 -18.29
N ALA A 456 -19.74 -18.35 -18.81
CA ALA A 456 -21.16 -18.01 -18.99
C ALA A 456 -21.90 -17.78 -17.65
N SER A 457 -21.52 -18.50 -16.59
CA SER A 457 -22.12 -18.37 -15.26
C SER A 457 -21.46 -17.29 -14.41
N TYR A 458 -20.17 -17.04 -14.64
CA TYR A 458 -19.34 -16.13 -13.85
C TYR A 458 -18.51 -15.20 -14.74
N PRO A 459 -19.16 -14.36 -15.56
CA PRO A 459 -18.46 -13.46 -16.47
C PRO A 459 -17.71 -12.37 -15.71
N THR A 460 -16.66 -11.83 -16.32
CA THR A 460 -15.98 -10.62 -15.83
C THR A 460 -16.81 -9.34 -16.09
N TYR A 461 -16.24 -8.18 -15.74
CA TYR A 461 -16.87 -6.87 -15.92
C TYR A 461 -16.91 -6.44 -17.40
N LYS A 462 -17.70 -5.41 -17.70
CA LYS A 462 -17.59 -4.70 -18.99
C LYS A 462 -16.34 -3.84 -19.00
N ASP A 463 -15.75 -3.66 -20.18
CA ASP A 463 -14.68 -2.68 -20.39
C ASP A 463 -15.15 -1.29 -19.97
N THR A 464 -14.22 -0.51 -19.43
CA THR A 464 -14.50 0.81 -18.85
C THR A 464 -13.31 1.75 -18.99
N LYS A 465 -13.43 2.96 -18.46
CA LYS A 465 -12.31 3.88 -18.24
C LYS A 465 -12.20 4.16 -16.74
N SER A 466 -11.01 4.00 -16.18
CA SER A 466 -10.75 4.18 -14.75
C SER A 466 -9.29 4.60 -14.55
N TRP A 467 -8.99 5.36 -13.50
CA TRP A 467 -7.63 5.84 -13.20
C TRP A 467 -6.94 6.48 -14.42
N ARG A 468 -7.71 7.30 -15.16
CA ARG A 468 -7.32 8.04 -16.38
C ARG A 468 -7.03 7.19 -17.62
N LEU A 469 -7.22 5.87 -17.57
CA LEU A 469 -6.89 4.93 -18.65
C LEU A 469 -8.08 4.05 -19.07
N PRO A 470 -8.13 3.62 -20.34
CA PRO A 470 -8.97 2.48 -20.74
C PRO A 470 -8.62 1.25 -19.91
N THR A 471 -9.63 0.53 -19.46
CA THR A 471 -9.49 -0.68 -18.63
C THR A 471 -10.32 -1.80 -19.24
N LEU A 472 -9.63 -2.83 -19.70
CA LEU A 472 -10.22 -3.94 -20.44
C LEU A 472 -10.55 -5.11 -19.52
N TYR A 473 -11.72 -5.71 -19.73
CA TYR A 473 -12.20 -6.88 -19.00
C TYR A 473 -12.82 -7.87 -19.99
N LYS A 474 -14.10 -7.68 -20.35
CA LYS A 474 -14.84 -8.56 -21.25
C LYS A 474 -14.15 -8.75 -22.59
N SER A 475 -13.56 -7.70 -23.18
CA SER A 475 -12.85 -7.85 -24.46
C SER A 475 -11.66 -8.80 -24.39
N ILE A 476 -11.01 -8.91 -23.23
CA ILE A 476 -9.95 -9.89 -22.99
C ILE A 476 -10.56 -11.27 -22.76
N GLN A 477 -11.53 -11.37 -21.85
CA GLN A 477 -12.13 -12.67 -21.50
C GLN A 477 -12.87 -13.33 -22.67
N ASP A 478 -13.41 -12.57 -23.62
CA ASP A 478 -14.08 -13.12 -24.81
C ASP A 478 -13.11 -13.80 -25.78
N ARG A 479 -11.81 -13.51 -25.70
CA ARG A 479 -10.77 -14.14 -26.53
C ARG A 479 -10.33 -15.47 -25.90
N ASP A 480 -10.78 -16.58 -26.46
CA ASP A 480 -10.35 -17.90 -26.01
C ASP A 480 -8.92 -18.24 -26.49
N VAL A 481 -7.97 -18.16 -25.56
CA VAL A 481 -6.57 -18.52 -25.78
C VAL A 481 -6.20 -19.85 -25.08
N SER A 482 -7.15 -20.50 -24.42
CA SER A 482 -6.89 -21.64 -23.52
C SER A 482 -6.35 -22.89 -24.23
N LYS A 483 -6.64 -23.04 -25.53
CA LYS A 483 -6.07 -24.14 -26.34
C LYS A 483 -4.60 -23.95 -26.64
N GLU A 484 -4.16 -22.70 -26.79
CA GLU A 484 -2.76 -22.37 -27.04
C GLU A 484 -1.95 -22.30 -25.74
N PHE A 485 -2.58 -21.82 -24.66
CA PHE A 485 -2.00 -21.66 -23.34
C PHE A 485 -2.84 -22.44 -22.30
N PRO A 486 -2.63 -23.76 -22.15
CA PRO A 486 -3.53 -24.59 -21.36
C PRO A 486 -3.24 -24.59 -19.86
N ILE A 487 -2.04 -24.19 -19.43
CA ILE A 487 -1.57 -24.26 -18.04
C ILE A 487 -1.86 -22.94 -17.34
N ILE A 488 -2.39 -22.98 -16.12
CA ILE A 488 -2.52 -21.79 -15.27
C ILE A 488 -1.15 -21.42 -14.73
N LEU A 489 -0.73 -20.17 -14.91
CA LEU A 489 0.48 -19.62 -14.31
C LEU A 489 0.11 -18.72 -13.13
N THR A 490 0.68 -19.01 -11.96
CA THR A 490 0.61 -18.14 -10.78
C THR A 490 2.02 -17.72 -10.35
N SER A 491 2.19 -16.47 -9.91
CA SER A 491 3.45 -15.99 -9.37
C SER A 491 3.46 -15.81 -7.86
N GLY A 492 4.62 -15.92 -7.23
CA GLY A 492 4.76 -15.68 -5.79
C GLY A 492 6.19 -15.38 -5.35
N ARG A 493 6.41 -15.51 -4.04
CA ARG A 493 7.69 -15.18 -3.41
C ARG A 493 8.49 -16.42 -3.04
N LEU A 494 9.80 -16.21 -2.93
CA LEU A 494 10.75 -17.10 -2.29
C LEU A 494 11.12 -16.53 -0.92
N VAL A 495 11.52 -17.41 0.01
CA VAL A 495 11.88 -16.99 1.38
C VAL A 495 13.24 -16.28 1.39
N GLU A 496 14.11 -16.68 0.48
CA GLU A 496 15.50 -16.27 0.30
C GLU A 496 15.62 -14.83 -0.22
N TYR A 497 14.58 -14.32 -0.88
CA TYR A 497 14.60 -13.04 -1.59
C TYR A 497 13.48 -12.09 -1.19
N GLU A 498 13.85 -10.81 -1.07
CA GLU A 498 12.92 -9.73 -0.77
C GLU A 498 12.64 -8.88 -2.03
N GLY A 499 11.41 -8.34 -2.14
CA GLY A 499 11.08 -7.36 -3.18
C GLY A 499 11.36 -7.86 -4.60
N GLY A 500 12.09 -7.07 -5.39
CA GLY A 500 12.60 -7.46 -6.70
C GLY A 500 13.89 -8.27 -6.67
N GLY A 501 14.39 -8.63 -5.49
CA GLY A 501 15.60 -9.41 -5.27
C GLY A 501 16.90 -8.66 -5.53
N ASP A 502 16.89 -7.36 -5.85
CA ASP A 502 18.11 -6.62 -6.23
C ASP A 502 19.14 -6.57 -5.08
N GLU A 503 18.72 -6.26 -3.85
CA GLU A 503 19.57 -6.33 -2.66
C GLU A 503 19.98 -7.78 -2.35
N THR A 504 19.01 -8.67 -2.23
CA THR A 504 19.24 -10.03 -1.72
C THR A 504 19.99 -10.94 -2.71
N ARG A 505 19.87 -10.72 -4.03
CA ARG A 505 20.67 -11.43 -5.05
C ARG A 505 22.09 -10.87 -5.19
N SER A 506 22.33 -9.69 -4.65
CA SER A 506 23.67 -9.07 -4.59
C SER A 506 24.42 -9.45 -3.31
N ASN A 507 23.75 -10.10 -2.36
CA ASN A 507 24.34 -10.64 -1.15
C ASN A 507 24.78 -12.12 -1.38
N PRO A 508 26.07 -12.47 -1.21
CA PRO A 508 26.58 -13.80 -1.54
C PRO A 508 25.95 -14.93 -0.73
N TRP A 509 25.65 -14.69 0.56
CA TRP A 509 25.08 -15.71 1.44
C TRP A 509 23.62 -16.01 1.09
N LEU A 510 22.83 -14.99 0.74
CA LEU A 510 21.45 -15.18 0.30
C LEU A 510 21.38 -15.73 -1.13
N ALA A 511 22.26 -15.27 -2.01
CA ALA A 511 22.38 -15.74 -3.38
C ALA A 511 22.73 -17.25 -3.46
N GLU A 512 23.51 -17.76 -2.50
CA GLU A 512 23.84 -19.19 -2.41
C GLU A 512 22.60 -20.08 -2.18
N LEU A 513 21.59 -19.59 -1.44
CA LEU A 513 20.41 -20.38 -1.08
C LEU A 513 19.51 -20.71 -2.28
N GLN A 514 19.51 -19.87 -3.32
CA GLN A 514 18.73 -20.12 -4.54
C GLN A 514 19.45 -19.56 -5.78
N GLN A 515 20.17 -20.40 -6.50
CA GLN A 515 21.04 -19.92 -7.59
C GLN A 515 20.35 -19.81 -8.96
N ASP A 516 19.27 -20.56 -9.16
CA ASP A 516 18.59 -20.64 -10.45
C ASP A 516 17.18 -20.06 -10.38
N MET A 517 16.78 -19.35 -11.44
CA MET A 517 15.37 -19.07 -11.68
C MET A 517 14.68 -20.31 -12.24
N PHE A 518 13.46 -20.60 -11.77
CA PHE A 518 12.73 -21.83 -12.14
C PHE A 518 11.23 -21.64 -12.37
N VAL A 519 10.61 -22.67 -12.96
CA VAL A 519 9.16 -22.89 -12.99
C VAL A 519 8.84 -24.24 -12.36
N GLU A 520 7.90 -24.26 -11.41
CA GLU A 520 7.38 -25.51 -10.86
C GLU A 520 6.35 -26.11 -11.81
N ILE A 521 6.51 -27.39 -12.12
CA ILE A 521 5.65 -28.13 -13.05
C ILE A 521 5.25 -29.45 -12.41
N ASN A 522 3.97 -29.81 -12.46
CA ASN A 522 3.51 -31.10 -11.99
C ASN A 522 4.13 -32.24 -12.83
N PRO A 523 4.49 -33.41 -12.25
CA PRO A 523 5.05 -34.53 -12.99
C PRO A 523 4.18 -34.99 -14.17
N THR A 524 2.86 -34.95 -14.05
CA THR A 524 1.95 -35.31 -15.16
C THR A 524 2.11 -34.37 -16.34
N ASP A 525 2.14 -33.06 -16.08
CA ASP A 525 2.24 -32.05 -17.13
C ASP A 525 3.63 -32.04 -17.76
N ALA A 526 4.69 -32.20 -16.95
CA ALA A 526 6.06 -32.34 -17.43
C ALA A 526 6.19 -33.55 -18.38
N ASN A 527 5.68 -34.72 -17.99
CA ASN A 527 5.73 -35.93 -18.82
C ASN A 527 4.94 -35.76 -20.13
N ASN A 528 3.75 -35.15 -20.08
CA ASN A 528 2.94 -34.89 -21.28
C ASN A 528 3.64 -33.93 -22.25
N LEU A 529 4.43 -32.99 -21.73
CA LEU A 529 5.21 -32.03 -22.52
C LEU A 529 6.61 -32.55 -22.90
N GLY A 530 6.98 -33.77 -22.47
CA GLY A 530 8.31 -34.34 -22.71
C GLY A 530 9.45 -33.61 -21.96
N LEU A 531 9.14 -33.01 -20.81
CA LEU A 531 10.07 -32.18 -20.04
C LEU A 531 10.75 -32.98 -18.91
N LYS A 532 12.02 -32.69 -18.67
CA LYS A 532 12.83 -33.27 -17.59
C LYS A 532 13.11 -32.24 -16.50
N ASP A 533 13.29 -32.72 -15.27
CA ASP A 533 13.73 -31.88 -14.16
C ASP A 533 15.11 -31.26 -14.45
N GLY A 534 15.29 -30.00 -14.05
CA GLY A 534 16.53 -29.23 -14.21
C GLY A 534 16.87 -28.78 -15.64
N GLN A 535 16.08 -29.15 -16.65
CA GLN A 535 16.31 -28.68 -18.02
C GLN A 535 15.87 -27.22 -18.18
N MET A 536 16.44 -26.51 -19.16
CA MET A 536 15.95 -25.18 -19.53
C MET A 536 14.64 -25.30 -20.32
N VAL A 537 13.67 -24.45 -19.99
CA VAL A 537 12.37 -24.36 -20.64
C VAL A 537 12.02 -22.91 -20.96
N TRP A 538 11.18 -22.73 -21.98
CA TRP A 538 10.45 -21.50 -22.21
C TRP A 538 9.10 -21.57 -21.51
N VAL A 539 8.76 -20.52 -20.78
CA VAL A 539 7.39 -20.25 -20.31
C VAL A 539 6.89 -19.01 -21.03
N GLU A 540 5.85 -19.14 -21.83
CA GLU A 540 5.27 -18.06 -22.63
C GLU A 540 3.83 -17.80 -22.19
N GLY A 541 3.49 -16.52 -21.93
CA GLY A 541 2.14 -16.11 -21.63
C GLY A 541 1.33 -15.67 -22.87
N PRO A 542 0.00 -15.53 -22.76
CA PRO A 542 -0.89 -15.12 -23.85
C PRO A 542 -0.53 -13.82 -24.57
N GLU A 543 0.20 -12.92 -23.91
CA GLU A 543 0.69 -11.66 -24.48
C GLU A 543 2.08 -11.78 -25.10
N ARG A 544 2.57 -13.01 -25.31
CA ARG A 544 3.85 -13.35 -25.98
C ARG A 544 5.11 -12.97 -25.21
N GLY A 545 4.96 -12.43 -24.00
CA GLY A 545 6.06 -12.38 -23.05
C GLY A 545 6.53 -13.79 -22.71
N LYS A 546 7.83 -14.05 -22.82
CA LYS A 546 8.43 -15.36 -22.56
C LYS A 546 9.64 -15.25 -21.66
N VAL A 547 9.87 -16.30 -20.88
CA VAL A 547 11.01 -16.40 -19.94
C VAL A 547 11.73 -17.72 -20.11
N LYS A 548 13.08 -17.69 -20.04
CA LYS A 548 13.93 -18.89 -20.12
C LYS A 548 14.40 -19.27 -18.72
N VAL A 549 13.88 -20.37 -18.18
CA VAL A 549 14.10 -20.76 -16.77
C VAL A 549 14.33 -22.26 -16.63
N LYS A 550 14.77 -22.72 -15.46
CA LYS A 550 14.89 -24.14 -15.14
C LYS A 550 13.51 -24.76 -14.87
N ALA A 551 13.26 -25.97 -15.36
CA ALA A 551 12.11 -26.75 -14.92
C ALA A 551 12.40 -27.35 -13.54
N MET A 552 11.47 -27.19 -12.60
CA MET A 552 11.43 -27.88 -11.32
C MET A 552 10.21 -28.81 -11.31
N VAL A 553 10.42 -30.10 -11.52
CA VAL A 553 9.33 -31.08 -11.59
C VAL A 553 8.96 -31.50 -10.16
N THR A 554 7.74 -31.17 -9.72
CA THR A 554 7.34 -31.30 -8.32
C THR A 554 5.84 -31.48 -8.12
N GLU A 555 5.44 -32.25 -7.10
CA GLU A 555 4.02 -32.46 -6.74
C GLU A 555 3.43 -31.30 -5.91
N ARG A 556 4.21 -30.26 -5.60
CA ARG A 556 3.73 -29.08 -4.85
C ARG A 556 2.67 -28.28 -5.60
N VAL A 557 2.75 -28.28 -6.93
CA VAL A 557 1.74 -27.66 -7.80
C VAL A 557 0.76 -28.71 -8.32
N GLY A 558 -0.51 -28.33 -8.40
CA GLY A 558 -1.56 -29.18 -8.98
C GLY A 558 -1.40 -29.37 -10.48
N LYS A 559 -2.03 -30.42 -11.02
CA LYS A 559 -2.08 -30.65 -12.48
C LYS A 559 -2.73 -29.44 -13.19
N GLY A 560 -2.15 -29.04 -14.31
CA GLY A 560 -2.56 -27.88 -15.09
C GLY A 560 -2.20 -26.53 -14.44
N VAL A 561 -1.34 -26.52 -13.42
CA VAL A 561 -0.90 -25.30 -12.72
C VAL A 561 0.63 -25.28 -12.67
N ALA A 562 1.20 -24.12 -12.97
CA ALA A 562 2.62 -23.82 -12.81
C ALA A 562 2.82 -22.64 -11.86
N PHE A 563 3.92 -22.66 -11.12
CA PHE A 563 4.31 -21.58 -10.22
C PHE A 563 5.67 -21.01 -10.63
N MET A 564 5.81 -19.68 -10.57
CA MET A 564 7.09 -19.01 -10.80
C MET A 564 7.32 -17.84 -9.81
N PRO A 565 8.53 -17.70 -9.26
CA PRO A 565 8.88 -16.50 -8.50
C PRO A 565 9.12 -15.28 -9.39
N PHE A 566 9.02 -14.07 -8.83
CA PHE A 566 9.26 -12.82 -9.59
C PHE A 566 10.53 -12.06 -9.17
N HIS A 567 11.33 -12.59 -8.25
CA HIS A 567 12.49 -11.93 -7.64
C HIS A 567 13.73 -11.79 -8.54
N PHE A 568 13.70 -12.32 -9.76
CA PHE A 568 14.88 -12.43 -10.59
C PHE A 568 14.92 -11.30 -11.63
N GLY A 569 16.14 -10.92 -12.00
CA GLY A 569 16.42 -9.91 -13.02
C GLY A 569 17.81 -10.12 -13.62
N GLY A 570 18.11 -9.36 -14.67
CA GLY A 570 19.37 -9.43 -15.39
C GLY A 570 19.39 -10.40 -16.56
N TRP A 571 18.37 -11.25 -16.72
CA TRP A 571 18.01 -11.81 -18.03
C TRP A 571 16.70 -11.16 -18.52
N PHE A 572 16.51 -11.12 -19.83
CA PHE A 572 15.25 -10.66 -20.40
C PHE A 572 14.94 -11.37 -21.72
N GLN A 573 13.87 -12.16 -21.72
CA GLN A 573 13.44 -13.02 -22.83
C GLN A 573 14.56 -13.93 -23.35
N GLY A 574 15.33 -14.50 -22.42
CA GLY A 574 16.47 -15.39 -22.63
C GLY A 574 17.78 -14.72 -23.03
N GLU A 575 17.81 -13.39 -23.19
CA GLU A 575 19.04 -12.63 -23.38
C GLU A 575 19.68 -12.31 -22.03
N ASP A 576 20.96 -12.65 -21.89
CA ASP A 576 21.78 -12.24 -20.75
C ASP A 576 22.09 -10.74 -20.81
N ARG A 577 21.71 -9.99 -19.77
CA ARG A 577 21.92 -8.54 -19.65
C ARG A 577 23.03 -8.19 -18.65
N ARG A 578 23.79 -9.16 -18.14
CA ARG A 578 24.90 -8.93 -17.18
C ARG A 578 25.81 -7.79 -17.61
N GLY A 579 26.22 -7.78 -18.87
CA GLY A 579 27.12 -6.77 -19.44
C GLY A 579 26.54 -5.35 -19.52
N ARG A 580 25.29 -5.12 -19.10
CA ARG A 580 24.65 -3.81 -19.06
C ARG A 580 24.64 -3.18 -17.67
N TYR A 581 24.92 -3.95 -16.62
CA TYR A 581 25.12 -3.38 -15.31
C TYR A 581 26.39 -2.53 -15.29
N PRO A 582 26.46 -1.49 -14.44
CA PRO A 582 27.73 -0.86 -14.12
C PRO A 582 28.77 -1.91 -13.70
N GLN A 583 30.03 -1.69 -14.10
CA GLN A 583 31.10 -2.67 -13.86
C GLN A 583 31.20 -2.99 -12.36
N GLY A 584 31.11 -4.28 -12.02
CA GLY A 584 31.20 -4.78 -10.65
C GLY A 584 29.95 -4.62 -9.80
N ALA A 585 28.83 -4.19 -10.40
CA ALA A 585 27.58 -3.97 -9.70
C ALA A 585 26.45 -4.91 -10.16
N ASP A 586 26.77 -5.93 -10.98
CA ASP A 586 25.81 -6.96 -11.34
C ASP A 586 25.50 -7.88 -10.15
N PRO A 587 24.23 -8.33 -10.01
CA PRO A 587 23.89 -9.32 -8.99
C PRO A 587 24.60 -10.65 -9.21
N ILE A 588 24.85 -11.37 -8.11
CA ILE A 588 25.51 -12.69 -8.13
C ILE A 588 24.64 -13.70 -8.88
N VAL A 589 23.34 -13.69 -8.58
CA VAL A 589 22.33 -14.53 -9.22
C VAL A 589 21.49 -13.71 -10.21
N LEU A 590 21.41 -14.19 -11.44
CA LEU A 590 20.60 -13.61 -12.51
C LEU A 590 19.46 -14.55 -12.89
N GLY A 591 18.44 -13.98 -13.53
CA GLY A 591 17.35 -14.74 -14.10
C GLY A 591 16.25 -13.83 -14.64
N GLU A 592 15.08 -14.38 -14.84
CA GLU A 592 13.94 -13.67 -15.40
C GLU A 592 12.76 -13.66 -14.43
N ALA A 593 12.12 -12.51 -14.24
CA ALA A 593 10.91 -12.44 -13.44
C ALA A 593 9.74 -13.15 -14.12
N ALA A 594 8.94 -13.90 -13.36
CA ALA A 594 7.66 -14.45 -13.83
C ALA A 594 6.80 -13.40 -14.55
N ASN A 595 6.87 -12.15 -14.08
CA ASN A 595 6.01 -11.10 -14.58
C ASN A 595 6.33 -10.64 -16.02
N THR A 596 7.45 -11.07 -16.60
CA THR A 596 7.69 -10.95 -18.05
C THR A 596 6.69 -11.76 -18.86
N ALA A 597 6.27 -12.93 -18.35
CA ALA A 597 5.26 -13.79 -19.00
C ALA A 597 3.83 -13.53 -18.49
N THR A 598 3.64 -12.78 -17.40
CA THR A 598 2.30 -12.41 -16.94
C THR A 598 1.64 -11.36 -17.83
N THR A 599 0.31 -11.36 -17.83
CA THR A 599 -0.54 -10.64 -18.79
C THR A 599 -1.26 -9.45 -18.16
N TYR A 600 -2.08 -8.77 -18.96
CA TYR A 600 -3.00 -7.74 -18.55
C TYR A 600 -4.07 -8.27 -17.58
N GLY A 601 -4.39 -7.46 -16.57
CA GLY A 601 -5.52 -7.67 -15.69
C GLY A 601 -5.37 -6.80 -14.46
N TYR A 602 -6.45 -6.12 -14.06
CA TYR A 602 -6.39 -5.12 -13.00
C TYR A 602 -7.67 -5.12 -12.17
N ASP A 603 -7.55 -4.93 -10.87
CA ASP A 603 -8.68 -4.87 -9.95
C ASP A 603 -9.66 -3.75 -10.34
N SER A 604 -10.95 -4.08 -10.30
CA SER A 604 -12.02 -3.17 -10.72
C SER A 604 -12.11 -1.86 -9.94
N VAL A 605 -11.56 -1.80 -8.73
CA VAL A 605 -11.62 -0.63 -7.85
C VAL A 605 -10.25 0.03 -7.75
N THR A 606 -9.22 -0.76 -7.44
CA THR A 606 -7.88 -0.28 -7.07
C THR A 606 -6.88 -0.31 -8.23
N GLN A 607 -7.22 -0.95 -9.35
CA GLN A 607 -6.29 -1.25 -10.45
C GLN A 607 -5.03 -2.01 -10.02
N MET A 608 -5.11 -2.76 -8.93
CA MET A 608 -4.08 -3.74 -8.57
C MET A 608 -3.98 -4.82 -9.65
N GLN A 609 -2.78 -5.04 -10.17
CA GLN A 609 -2.50 -6.01 -11.21
C GLN A 609 -2.84 -7.48 -10.85
N GLU A 610 -3.19 -8.27 -11.87
CA GLU A 610 -3.52 -9.70 -11.78
C GLU A 610 -2.29 -10.57 -12.08
N THR A 611 -1.52 -10.90 -11.03
CA THR A 611 -0.30 -11.73 -11.14
C THR A 611 -0.49 -13.15 -10.61
N LYS A 612 -1.60 -13.43 -9.93
CA LYS A 612 -1.87 -14.73 -9.29
C LYS A 612 -2.60 -15.71 -10.19
N VAL A 613 -3.06 -15.25 -11.34
CA VAL A 613 -3.70 -16.12 -12.31
C VAL A 613 -3.56 -15.53 -13.71
N THR A 614 -2.98 -16.32 -14.58
CA THR A 614 -3.06 -16.17 -16.03
C THR A 614 -2.88 -17.55 -16.64
N LEU A 615 -2.72 -17.63 -17.95
CA LEU A 615 -2.38 -18.86 -18.65
C LEU A 615 -0.93 -18.81 -19.16
N CYS A 616 -0.35 -19.98 -19.43
CA CYS A 616 0.93 -20.10 -20.10
C CYS A 616 1.02 -21.38 -20.94
N ARG A 617 2.05 -21.44 -21.77
CA ARG A 617 2.56 -22.63 -22.44
C ARG A 617 3.99 -22.84 -22.01
N ILE A 618 4.36 -24.09 -21.77
CA ILE A 618 5.72 -24.48 -21.41
C ILE A 618 6.28 -25.41 -22.48
N SER A 619 7.51 -25.15 -22.93
CA SER A 619 8.21 -25.97 -23.92
C SER A 619 9.71 -26.08 -23.60
N ALA A 620 10.39 -27.07 -24.18
CA ALA A 620 11.86 -27.12 -24.12
C ALA A 620 12.48 -25.84 -24.71
N ALA A 621 13.62 -25.41 -24.15
CA ALA A 621 14.29 -24.15 -24.51
C ALA A 621 15.14 -24.21 -25.77
#